data_AF-A0A8I1R2P4-F1
#
_entry.id   AF-A0A8I1R2P4-F1
#
_cell.length_a   1.000
_cell.length_b   1.000
_cell.length_c   1.000
_cell.angle_alpha   90.00
_cell.angle_beta   90.00
_cell.angle_gamma   90.00
#
_symmetry.space_group_name_H-M   'P 1'
#
loop_
_entity.id
_entity.type
_entity.pdbx_description
1 polymer ?
#
loop_
_entity_poly.entity_id
_entity_poly.type
_entity_poly.pdbx_seq_one_letter_code
_entity_poly.pdbx_strand_id
1 'polypeptide(L)'
;MSSRRRTVRYISTEYTPGEAARATGVSVELQRDWKRRGYLASRDDGKHSRYTFEDLSHMLALKSFSDAGIGLRVAATPLGSDGFRNAETAASMAMLPMLGFANYAVGTTDPRHRIGRYVIVDSAGVCRTDSLDEYERERGTLQPGGPVTIVFDTKKAAEAILAKLDRPHLVVETTDLDE
;
A
#
# COMPACT_ATOMS: atom_id res chain seq x y z
N MET A 1 1.00 44.88 5.67
CA MET A 1 1.53 43.58 5.21
C MET A 1 0.44 42.96 4.35
N SER A 2 0.66 42.88 3.03
CA SER A 2 -0.30 42.22 2.12
C SER A 2 -0.31 40.72 2.42
N SER A 3 -1.49 40.14 2.60
CA SER A 3 -1.68 38.72 2.90
C SER A 3 -1.57 37.91 1.61
N ARG A 4 -0.38 37.40 1.29
CA ARG A 4 -0.21 36.49 0.15
C ARG A 4 -0.95 35.17 0.41
N ARG A 5 -1.89 34.83 -0.47
CA ARG A 5 -2.61 33.56 -0.41
C ARG A 5 -1.86 32.54 -1.26
N ARG A 6 -1.27 31.53 -0.62
CA ARG A 6 -0.58 30.43 -1.30
C ARG A 6 -1.52 29.25 -1.48
N THR A 7 -1.65 28.76 -2.71
CA THR A 7 -2.36 27.51 -3.03
C THR A 7 -1.33 26.44 -3.37
N VAL A 8 -1.44 25.26 -2.73
CA VAL A 8 -0.60 24.09 -3.01
C VAL A 8 -1.47 23.01 -3.62
N ARG A 9 -1.10 22.52 -4.81
CA ARG A 9 -1.78 21.43 -5.51
C ARG A 9 -0.85 20.24 -5.65
N TYR A 10 -1.35 19.07 -5.25
CA TYR A 10 -0.67 17.80 -5.40
C TYR A 10 -1.19 17.07 -6.64
N ILE A 11 -0.30 16.75 -7.58
CA ILE A 11 -0.64 16.02 -8.79
C ILE A 11 0.01 14.64 -8.71
N SER A 12 -0.83 13.60 -8.67
CA SER A 12 -0.39 12.21 -8.67
C SER A 12 0.03 11.80 -10.08
N THR A 13 1.24 11.24 -10.20
CA THR A 13 1.79 10.80 -11.48
C THR A 13 1.22 9.45 -11.89
N GLU A 14 0.86 9.31 -13.16
CA GLU A 14 0.29 8.09 -13.74
C GLU A 14 1.30 7.28 -14.55
N TYR A 15 1.48 6.01 -14.22
CA TYR A 15 2.41 5.04 -14.80
C TYR A 15 1.75 4.11 -15.82
N THR A 16 2.48 3.77 -16.88
CA THR A 16 2.14 2.70 -17.83
C THR A 16 2.18 1.32 -17.15
N PRO A 17 1.54 0.29 -17.74
CA PRO A 17 1.70 -1.09 -17.31
C PRO A 17 3.15 -1.58 -17.28
N GLY A 18 3.98 -1.12 -18.23
CA GLY A 18 5.39 -1.47 -18.31
C GLY A 18 6.23 -0.85 -17.19
N GLU A 19 6.00 0.43 -16.86
CA GLU A 19 6.60 1.08 -15.69
C GLU A 19 6.16 0.37 -14.40
N ALA A 20 4.86 0.08 -14.27
CA ALA A 20 4.32 -0.64 -13.11
C ALA A 20 4.97 -2.03 -12.94
N ALA A 21 5.16 -2.76 -14.03
CA ALA A 21 5.82 -4.07 -14.00
C ALA A 21 7.27 -3.98 -13.54
N ARG A 22 8.03 -2.98 -14.02
CA ARG A 22 9.41 -2.75 -13.58
C ARG A 22 9.48 -2.42 -12.09
N ALA A 23 8.60 -1.53 -11.62
CA ALA A 23 8.61 -1.07 -10.24
C ALA A 23 8.23 -2.18 -9.25
N THR A 24 7.16 -2.92 -9.55
CA THR A 24 6.52 -3.86 -8.61
C THR A 24 6.90 -5.32 -8.82
N GLY A 25 7.42 -5.68 -9.99
CA GLY A 25 7.64 -7.07 -10.39
C GLY A 25 6.36 -7.82 -10.77
N VAL A 26 5.20 -7.15 -10.85
CA VAL A 26 3.93 -7.73 -11.29
C VAL A 26 3.84 -7.63 -12.81
N SER A 27 3.83 -8.75 -13.53
CA SER A 27 3.78 -8.76 -14.99
C SER A 27 2.49 -8.11 -15.53
N VAL A 28 2.50 -7.64 -16.78
CA VAL A 28 1.32 -7.00 -17.40
C VAL A 28 0.15 -7.99 -17.50
N GLU A 29 0.42 -9.28 -17.69
CA GLU A 29 -0.59 -10.34 -17.67
C GLU A 29 -1.23 -10.46 -16.29
N LEU A 30 -0.41 -10.46 -15.23
CA LEU A 30 -0.89 -10.55 -13.85
C LEU A 30 -1.66 -9.29 -13.45
N GLN A 31 -1.22 -8.11 -13.86
CA GLN A 31 -1.95 -6.85 -13.69
C GLN A 31 -3.36 -6.92 -14.31
N ARG A 32 -3.49 -7.47 -15.52
CA ARG A 32 -4.79 -7.65 -16.19
C ARG A 32 -5.68 -8.66 -15.48
N ASP A 33 -5.10 -9.78 -15.04
CA ASP A 33 -5.84 -10.80 -14.27
C ASP A 33 -6.36 -10.22 -12.95
N TRP A 34 -5.52 -9.51 -12.20
CA TRP A 34 -5.89 -8.88 -10.94
C TRP A 34 -6.95 -7.79 -11.12
N LYS A 35 -6.86 -7.00 -12.18
CA LYS A 35 -7.90 -6.03 -12.55
C LYS A 35 -9.23 -6.71 -12.87
N ARG A 36 -9.21 -7.79 -13.67
CA ARG A 36 -10.40 -8.59 -13.99
C ARG A 36 -11.04 -9.21 -12.74
N ARG A 37 -10.24 -9.60 -11.75
CA ARG A 37 -10.71 -10.18 -10.48
C ARG A 37 -11.12 -9.15 -9.43
N GLY A 38 -10.92 -7.85 -9.69
CA GLY A 38 -11.28 -6.76 -8.80
C GLY A 38 -10.25 -6.43 -7.72
N TYR A 39 -9.04 -7.00 -7.75
CA TYR A 39 -7.98 -6.68 -6.80
C TYR A 39 -7.29 -5.34 -7.08
N LEU A 40 -7.39 -4.86 -8.32
CA LEU A 40 -6.89 -3.55 -8.73
C LEU A 40 -8.05 -2.72 -9.23
N ALA A 41 -8.04 -1.42 -8.90
CA ALA A 41 -9.09 -0.50 -9.33
C ALA A 41 -9.16 -0.45 -10.88
N SER A 42 -10.38 -0.56 -11.40
CA SER A 42 -10.66 -0.21 -12.78
C SER A 42 -11.03 1.26 -12.85
N ARG A 43 -10.27 2.04 -13.62
CA ARG A 43 -10.69 3.39 -14.00
C ARG A 43 -11.57 3.28 -15.24
N ASP A 44 -12.78 3.81 -15.13
CA ASP A 44 -13.85 3.72 -16.15
C ASP A 44 -13.65 4.68 -17.34
N ASP A 45 -12.52 5.37 -17.41
CA ASP A 45 -12.28 6.48 -18.34
C ASP A 45 -11.79 6.02 -19.72
N GLY A 46 -11.82 4.72 -20.02
CA GLY A 46 -11.52 4.17 -21.35
C GLY A 46 -10.07 4.37 -21.83
N LYS A 47 -9.23 5.04 -21.04
CA LYS A 47 -7.81 5.26 -21.32
C LYS A 47 -7.00 4.05 -20.86
N HIS A 48 -6.01 3.68 -21.69
CA HIS A 48 -5.05 2.61 -21.42
C HIS A 48 -4.67 2.54 -19.94
N SER A 49 -4.93 1.39 -19.29
CA SER A 49 -4.73 1.16 -17.85
C SER A 49 -3.50 1.88 -17.31
N ARG A 50 -3.72 3.05 -16.69
CA ARG A 50 -2.70 3.80 -15.97
C ARG A 50 -2.79 3.47 -14.49
N TYR A 51 -1.65 3.56 -13.82
CA TYR A 51 -1.50 3.24 -12.41
C TYR A 51 -0.95 4.45 -11.66
N THR A 52 -1.48 4.76 -10.49
CA THR A 52 -0.85 5.73 -9.57
C THR A 52 0.12 5.03 -8.64
N PHE A 53 0.87 5.80 -7.84
CA PHE A 53 1.71 5.23 -6.79
C PHE A 53 0.91 4.39 -5.77
N GLU A 54 -0.36 4.72 -5.55
CA GLU A 54 -1.29 3.92 -4.75
C GLU A 54 -1.49 2.52 -5.36
N ASP A 55 -1.78 2.45 -6.67
CA ASP A 55 -1.91 1.18 -7.37
C ASP A 55 -0.60 0.38 -7.32
N LEU A 56 0.56 1.03 -7.48
CA LEU A 56 1.87 0.37 -7.39
C LEU A 56 2.14 -0.17 -5.99
N SER A 57 1.76 0.58 -4.95
CA SER A 57 1.91 0.18 -3.56
C SER A 57 1.06 -1.05 -3.25
N HIS A 58 -0.19 -1.03 -3.70
CA HIS A 58 -1.09 -2.16 -3.56
C HIS A 58 -0.57 -3.39 -4.31
N MET A 59 -0.11 -3.23 -5.56
CA MET A 59 0.47 -4.31 -6.36
C MET A 59 1.68 -4.97 -5.68
N LEU A 60 2.65 -4.17 -5.21
CA LEU A 60 3.86 -4.71 -4.58
C LEU A 60 3.51 -5.46 -3.30
N ALA A 61 2.63 -4.91 -2.46
CA ALA A 61 2.20 -5.55 -1.23
C ALA A 61 1.46 -6.85 -1.53
N LEU A 62 0.47 -6.83 -2.43
CA LEU A 62 -0.30 -8.00 -2.83
C LEU A 62 0.60 -9.11 -3.39
N LYS A 63 1.57 -8.75 -4.25
CA LYS A 63 2.56 -9.69 -4.77
C LYS A 63 3.39 -10.30 -3.65
N SER A 64 3.90 -9.48 -2.73
CA SER A 64 4.77 -9.95 -1.65
C SER A 64 4.06 -10.92 -0.71
N PHE A 65 2.79 -10.64 -0.37
CA PHE A 65 1.99 -11.55 0.43
C PHE A 65 1.64 -12.84 -0.34
N SER A 66 1.29 -12.74 -1.63
CA SER A 66 1.03 -13.90 -2.48
C SER A 66 2.26 -14.79 -2.66
N ASP A 67 3.44 -14.20 -2.87
CA ASP A 67 4.72 -14.92 -3.00
C ASP A 67 5.09 -15.64 -1.69
N ALA A 68 4.69 -15.08 -0.54
CA ALA A 68 4.86 -15.71 0.78
C ALA A 68 3.84 -16.84 1.06
N GLY A 69 3.04 -17.23 0.06
CA GLY A 69 2.06 -18.31 0.17
C GLY A 69 0.74 -17.91 0.82
N ILE A 70 0.50 -16.62 1.05
CA ILE A 70 -0.78 -16.13 1.58
C ILE A 70 -1.79 -16.08 0.44
N GLY A 71 -2.88 -16.83 0.56
CA GLY A 71 -3.89 -16.94 -0.49
C GLY A 71 -4.58 -15.61 -0.83
N LEU A 72 -4.83 -15.39 -2.12
CA LEU A 72 -5.74 -14.35 -2.61
C LEU A 72 -7.18 -14.76 -2.33
N ARG A 73 -8.01 -13.86 -1.79
CA ARG A 73 -9.43 -14.14 -1.55
C ARG A 73 -10.24 -13.97 -2.82
N VAL A 74 -11.13 -14.89 -3.14
CA VAL A 74 -12.19 -14.64 -4.13
C VAL A 74 -13.36 -13.97 -3.37
N ALA A 75 -13.97 -12.93 -3.94
CA ALA A 75 -14.98 -12.06 -3.33
C ALA A 75 -16.24 -12.75 -2.73
N ALA A 76 -16.35 -14.08 -2.79
CA ALA A 76 -17.53 -14.85 -2.39
C ALA A 76 -17.46 -15.48 -0.99
N THR A 77 -16.36 -15.34 -0.23
CA THR A 77 -16.27 -15.97 1.11
C THR A 77 -16.69 -14.99 2.21
N PRO A 78 -17.70 -15.31 3.05
CA PRO A 78 -18.11 -14.48 4.17
C PRO A 78 -16.93 -14.13 5.08
N LEU A 79 -16.96 -12.95 5.71
CA LEU A 79 -16.01 -12.54 6.75
C LEU A 79 -16.12 -13.46 7.99
N GLY A 80 -15.61 -14.70 7.87
CA GLY A 80 -15.30 -15.58 9.00
C GLY A 80 -13.89 -15.30 9.52
N SER A 81 -13.43 -16.11 10.49
CA SER A 81 -12.11 -15.98 11.14
C SER A 81 -10.90 -15.98 10.19
N ASP A 82 -11.05 -16.49 8.96
CA ASP A 82 -10.00 -16.45 7.91
C ASP A 82 -9.96 -15.13 7.12
N GLY A 83 -10.90 -14.21 7.36
CA GLY A 83 -10.96 -12.89 6.72
C GLY A 83 -9.72 -12.03 6.98
N PHE A 84 -9.01 -12.27 8.08
CA PHE A 84 -7.76 -11.58 8.42
C PHE A 84 -6.51 -12.27 7.87
N ARG A 85 -6.61 -13.39 7.14
CA ARG A 85 -5.46 -14.18 6.65
C ARG A 85 -5.38 -14.26 5.13
N ASN A 86 -5.76 -13.20 4.43
CA ASN A 86 -5.66 -13.16 2.98
C ASN A 86 -4.78 -11.99 2.53
N ALA A 87 -4.16 -12.16 1.36
CA ALA A 87 -3.18 -11.22 0.84
C ALA A 87 -3.77 -9.84 0.52
N GLU A 88 -5.07 -9.76 0.19
CA GLU A 88 -5.75 -8.50 -0.13
C GLU A 88 -5.93 -7.62 1.12
N THR A 89 -6.37 -8.20 2.24
CA THR A 89 -6.48 -7.48 3.52
C THR A 89 -5.11 -7.01 3.99
N ALA A 90 -4.09 -7.87 3.93
CA ALA A 90 -2.73 -7.50 4.30
C ALA A 90 -2.16 -6.39 3.40
N ALA A 91 -2.41 -6.47 2.09
CA ALA A 91 -1.96 -5.46 1.12
C ALA A 91 -2.67 -4.12 1.33
N SER A 92 -3.97 -4.13 1.61
CA SER A 92 -4.74 -2.93 1.97
C SER A 92 -4.20 -2.26 3.24
N MET A 93 -3.83 -3.06 4.25
CA MET A 93 -3.22 -2.55 5.49
C MET A 93 -1.80 -1.98 5.27
N ALA A 94 -1.06 -2.51 4.30
CA ALA A 94 0.28 -2.05 3.93
C ALA A 94 0.26 -0.77 3.08
N MET A 95 -0.76 -0.58 2.26
CA MET A 95 -0.85 0.53 1.30
C MET A 95 -0.82 1.90 1.97
N LEU A 96 -1.64 2.13 3.00
CA LEU A 96 -1.70 3.44 3.69
C LEU A 96 -0.34 3.87 4.28
N PRO A 97 0.39 3.01 5.02
CA PRO A 97 1.76 3.28 5.41
C PRO A 97 2.70 3.60 4.25
N MET A 98 2.66 2.84 3.16
CA MET A 98 3.50 3.11 2.00
C MET A 98 3.25 4.51 1.44
N LEU A 99 1.98 4.93 1.35
CA LEU A 99 1.62 6.29 0.94
C LEU A 99 2.17 7.35 1.90
N GLY A 100 2.00 7.14 3.21
CA GLY A 100 2.54 8.05 4.23
C GLY A 100 4.06 8.19 4.14
N PHE A 101 4.80 7.08 3.97
CA PHE A 101 6.25 7.10 3.80
C PHE A 101 6.71 7.67 2.45
N ALA A 102 5.85 7.61 1.43
CA ALA A 102 6.08 8.29 0.15
C ALA A 102 5.69 9.78 0.18
N ASN A 103 5.49 10.36 1.36
CA ASN A 103 5.12 11.76 1.58
C ASN A 103 3.76 12.16 1.02
N TYR A 104 2.80 11.22 0.92
CA TYR A 104 1.40 11.61 0.77
C TYR A 104 0.85 12.05 2.12
N ALA A 105 0.04 13.11 2.11
CA ALA A 105 -0.74 13.50 3.27
C ALA A 105 -1.81 12.44 3.54
N VAL A 106 -1.50 11.48 4.42
CA VAL A 106 -2.43 10.45 4.87
C VAL A 106 -2.94 10.86 6.25
N GLY A 107 -4.18 11.36 6.28
CA GLY A 107 -4.88 11.62 7.53
C GLY A 107 -5.66 10.38 7.98
N THR A 108 -5.54 10.03 9.24
CA THR A 108 -6.46 9.10 9.91
C THR A 108 -7.59 9.91 10.54
N THR A 109 -8.78 9.32 10.65
CA THR A 109 -9.91 9.98 11.33
C THR A 109 -9.68 10.18 12.83
N ASP A 110 -8.76 9.42 13.43
CA ASP A 110 -8.34 9.54 14.83
C ASP A 110 -6.87 10.05 14.92
N PRO A 111 -6.59 11.15 15.64
CA PRO A 111 -5.25 11.71 15.80
C PRO A 111 -4.27 10.82 16.60
N ARG A 112 -4.75 9.81 17.32
CA ARG A 112 -3.91 8.83 18.03
C ARG A 112 -3.52 7.66 17.16
N HIS A 113 -4.13 7.51 15.99
CA HIS A 113 -3.84 6.42 15.08
C HIS A 113 -2.44 6.60 14.49
N ARG A 114 -1.51 5.73 14.88
CA ARG A 114 -0.19 5.66 14.27
C ARG A 114 -0.21 4.76 13.04
N ILE A 115 0.41 5.24 11.98
CA ILE A 115 0.59 4.49 10.74
C ILE A 115 1.78 3.54 10.95
N GLY A 116 1.47 2.32 11.42
CA GLY A 116 2.46 1.28 11.70
C GLY A 116 3.41 0.99 10.53
N ARG A 117 4.73 1.05 10.77
CA ARG A 117 5.76 0.75 9.76
C ARG A 117 5.70 -0.68 9.22
N TYR A 118 5.42 -1.66 10.07
CA TYR A 118 5.43 -3.07 9.70
C TYR A 118 4.01 -3.58 9.61
N VAL A 119 3.73 -4.35 8.56
CA VAL A 119 2.58 -5.26 8.49
C VAL A 119 3.11 -6.66 8.68
N ILE A 120 2.59 -7.39 9.67
CA ILE A 120 3.05 -8.73 10.01
C ILE A 120 1.89 -9.69 9.82
N VAL A 121 2.17 -10.82 9.18
CA VAL A 121 1.22 -11.94 9.06
C VAL A 121 1.81 -13.13 9.79
N ASP A 122 1.07 -13.63 10.77
CA ASP A 122 1.42 -14.80 11.57
C ASP A 122 0.23 -15.75 11.69
N SER A 123 0.35 -16.77 12.55
CA SER A 123 -0.73 -17.71 12.82
C SER A 123 -1.97 -17.06 13.45
N ALA A 124 -1.84 -15.95 14.17
CA ALA A 124 -2.96 -15.27 14.81
C ALA A 124 -3.72 -14.38 13.81
N GLY A 125 -3.04 -13.82 12.80
CA GLY A 125 -3.66 -13.06 11.73
C GLY A 125 -2.72 -12.01 11.13
N VAL A 126 -3.29 -10.87 10.75
CA VAL A 126 -2.53 -9.69 10.27
C VAL A 126 -2.55 -8.61 11.35
N CYS A 127 -1.39 -8.07 11.69
CA CYS A 127 -1.25 -6.92 12.57
C CYS A 127 -0.36 -5.83 11.97
N ARG A 128 -0.40 -4.63 12.58
CA ARG A 128 0.49 -3.52 12.26
C ARG A 128 1.22 -3.07 13.51
N THR A 129 2.50 -2.79 13.38
CA THR A 129 3.34 -2.27 14.46
C THR A 129 4.37 -1.29 13.93
N ASP A 130 4.81 -0.35 14.76
CA ASP A 130 5.99 0.48 14.48
C ASP A 130 7.30 -0.18 14.93
N SER A 131 7.21 -1.20 15.80
CA SER A 131 8.36 -1.84 16.44
C SER A 131 8.22 -3.36 16.44
N LEU A 132 9.23 -4.04 15.88
CA LEU A 132 9.32 -5.50 15.94
C LEU A 132 9.51 -5.98 17.39
N ASP A 133 10.22 -5.22 18.23
CA ASP A 133 10.40 -5.56 19.64
C ASP A 133 9.09 -5.45 20.44
N GLU A 134 8.19 -4.54 20.05
CA GLU A 134 6.84 -4.46 20.63
C GLU A 134 5.99 -5.65 20.19
N TYR A 135 6.02 -5.99 18.91
CA TYR A 135 5.34 -7.17 18.40
C TYR A 135 5.82 -8.47 19.07
N GLU A 136 7.13 -8.67 19.22
CA GLU A 136 7.69 -9.87 19.87
C GLU A 136 7.29 -9.96 21.35
N ARG A 137 7.19 -8.83 22.07
CA ARG A 137 6.68 -8.81 23.45
C ARG A 137 5.19 -9.16 23.52
N GLU A 138 4.38 -8.62 22.62
CA GLU A 138 2.93 -8.82 22.63
C GLU A 138 2.54 -10.22 22.17
N ARG A 139 3.16 -10.74 21.11
CA ARG A 139 2.85 -12.09 20.61
C ARG A 139 3.19 -13.20 21.60
N GLY A 140 4.15 -12.96 22.50
CA GLY A 140 4.46 -13.89 23.60
C GLY A 140 3.35 -14.01 24.63
N THR A 141 2.44 -13.03 24.67
CA THR A 141 1.29 -12.97 25.60
C THR A 141 -0.03 -13.44 24.97
N LEU A 142 -0.14 -13.39 23.64
CA LEU A 142 -1.35 -13.69 22.87
C LEU A 142 -1.25 -15.07 22.21
N GLN A 143 -1.58 -16.13 22.97
CA GLN A 143 -1.48 -17.55 22.58
C GLN A 143 -0.03 -17.99 22.24
N PRO A 144 0.32 -19.28 22.29
CA PRO A 144 1.64 -19.73 21.86
C PRO A 144 1.81 -19.38 20.39
N GLY A 145 2.50 -18.28 20.12
CA GLY A 145 2.64 -17.67 18.81
C GLY A 145 3.11 -18.70 17.80
N GLY A 146 2.25 -19.00 16.83
CA GLY A 146 2.65 -19.80 15.69
C GLY A 146 3.63 -19.04 14.80
N PRO A 147 4.10 -19.68 13.73
CA PRO A 147 5.14 -19.12 12.88
C PRO A 147 4.73 -17.77 12.28
N VAL A 148 5.69 -16.85 12.18
CA VAL A 148 5.53 -15.64 11.36
C VAL A 148 5.70 -16.07 9.92
N THR A 149 4.71 -15.76 9.09
CA THR A 149 4.76 -16.02 7.65
C THR A 149 5.55 -14.93 6.95
N ILE A 150 5.30 -13.66 7.28
CA ILE A 150 6.00 -12.52 6.67
C ILE A 150 5.97 -11.29 7.57
N VAL A 151 7.09 -10.56 7.56
CA VAL A 151 7.21 -9.19 8.08
C VAL A 151 7.42 -8.26 6.88
N PHE A 152 6.46 -7.38 6.64
CA PHE A 152 6.47 -6.44 5.52
C PHE A 152 6.80 -5.03 6.00
N ASP A 153 8.02 -4.55 5.71
CA ASP A 153 8.46 -3.18 6.02
C ASP A 153 7.93 -2.21 4.95
N THR A 154 6.86 -1.48 5.29
CA THR A 154 6.14 -0.61 4.35
C THR A 154 6.97 0.59 3.91
N LYS A 155 7.86 1.10 4.76
CA LYS A 155 8.79 2.17 4.39
C LYS A 155 9.77 1.69 3.31
N LYS A 156 10.42 0.56 3.56
CA LYS A 156 11.35 -0.02 2.57
C LYS A 156 10.65 -0.38 1.27
N ALA A 157 9.41 -0.90 1.34
CA ALA A 157 8.62 -1.18 0.16
C ALA A 157 8.33 0.09 -0.66
N ALA A 158 7.93 1.19 0.00
CA ALA A 158 7.72 2.47 -0.67
C ALA A 158 9.00 2.99 -1.33
N GLU A 159 10.12 2.99 -0.60
CA GLU A 159 11.43 3.40 -1.11
C GLU A 159 11.88 2.55 -2.30
N ALA A 160 11.61 1.24 -2.27
CA ALA A 160 11.95 0.32 -3.35
C ALA A 160 11.14 0.57 -4.63
N ILE A 161 9.87 0.99 -4.52
CA ILE A 161 9.09 1.43 -5.68
C ILE A 161 9.69 2.73 -6.21
N LEU A 162 9.84 3.73 -5.36
CA LEU A 162 10.30 5.07 -5.73
C LEU A 162 11.66 5.03 -6.43
N ALA A 163 12.59 4.20 -5.96
CA ALA A 163 13.91 4.02 -6.56
C ALA A 163 13.88 3.48 -8.01
N LYS A 164 12.76 2.90 -8.45
CA LYS A 164 12.57 2.34 -9.80
C LYS A 164 11.70 3.20 -10.70
N LEU A 165 11.25 4.36 -10.22
CA LEU A 165 10.45 5.29 -11.01
C LEU A 165 11.37 6.31 -11.68
N ASP A 166 11.24 6.43 -13.00
CA ASP A 166 12.07 7.33 -13.81
C ASP A 166 11.61 8.82 -13.69
N ARG A 167 10.55 9.07 -12.92
CA ARG A 167 9.91 10.39 -12.78
C ARG A 167 9.28 10.54 -11.39
N PRO A 168 9.10 11.78 -10.89
CA PRO A 168 8.52 12.02 -9.58
C PRO A 168 7.11 11.45 -9.48
N HIS A 169 6.81 10.77 -8.37
CA HIS A 169 5.49 10.20 -8.10
C HIS A 169 4.45 11.25 -7.71
N LEU A 170 4.91 12.36 -7.17
CA LEU A 170 4.09 13.49 -6.74
C LEU A 170 4.72 14.77 -7.27
N VAL A 171 3.94 15.56 -8.01
CA VAL A 171 4.32 16.90 -8.42
C VAL A 171 3.57 17.89 -7.53
N VAL A 172 4.31 18.82 -6.92
CA VAL A 172 3.77 19.87 -6.05
C VAL A 172 3.80 21.19 -6.80
N GLU A 173 2.63 21.68 -7.20
CA GLU A 173 2.47 23.00 -7.78
C GLU A 173 2.13 24.00 -6.68
N THR A 174 2.88 25.09 -6.59
CA THR A 174 2.62 26.18 -5.65
C THR A 174 2.30 27.44 -6.44
N THR A 175 1.10 27.99 -6.22
CA THR A 175 0.67 29.26 -6.82
C THR A 175 0.51 30.30 -5.72
N ASP A 176 1.28 31.37 -5.80
CA ASP A 176 1.11 32.55 -4.95
C ASP A 176 0.12 33.50 -5.66
N LEU A 177 -0.99 33.81 -5.00
CA LEU A 177 -1.94 34.83 -5.44
C LEU A 177 -1.60 36.12 -4.69
N ASP A 178 -1.18 37.15 -5.43
CA ASP A 178 -1.09 38.51 -4.91
C ASP A 178 -2.51 39.13 -4.94
N GLU A 179 -2.96 39.65 -3.79
CA GLU A 179 -4.16 40.52 -3.67
C GLU A 179 -3.82 41.98 -3.99
#